data_AF-A0A4P5Y2I1-F1
#
_entry.id   AF-A0A4P5Y2I1-F1
#
_cell.length_a   1.000
_cell.length_b   1.000
_cell.length_c   1.000
_cell.angle_alpha   90.00
_cell.angle_beta   90.00
_cell.angle_gamma   90.00
#
_symmetry.space_group_name_H-M   'P 1'
#
loop_
_entity.id
_entity.type
_entity.pdbx_description
1 polymer ?
#
loop_
_entity_poly.entity_id
_entity_poly.type
_entity_poly.pdbx_seq_one_letter_code
_entity_poly.pdbx_strand_id
1 'polypeptide(L)'
;MMTIRRLLSLLLGICASHLVASEPWPGETVAQATDLTPAALSSATVSLTTAADFYEMSDAFWNANTRQLWTADARSGTYVYAFQANPAGTAFTAVHRFAIGSDGEGITQAMDDNIFYILHEGPEKVTSYRADTGAKITDYTGMATSLVSSGNSGPEGLTFVPDASLSASGFRKGDGVPDVGTAYPASQGGLGGIFLIASQNGGYVYAYDLPATSASATSAATYLGRFLTGAGESSGLAFDRSNHRLFISHNTGANPIEVTSLTSTGTVGSLRLQQLAIFTGPQSGNVEGIAVTPARRPDGTPGDGWFFTVTDNDRISGGSYKSANIVWYKTLGARFTCTAGTGQSAEPGQTLPITPAVALLDGFRNPLIGAPISYTVTSGGGTVAGGSSFTNAFGSATVGAWTLGNSSDVQTVRVDSSGVTPLSITARAIIRIITLVVLPQHLWTAIAPTDAIVGPASGGVQRIELRPSQEAILAPIPVSAQ
;
A
#
# COMPACT_ATOMS: atom_id res chain seq x y z
N MET A 1 30.79 -0.10 53.34
CA MET A 1 30.56 -0.14 51.88
C MET A 1 29.21 -0.76 51.63
N MET A 2 28.20 0.04 51.27
CA MET A 2 26.87 -0.45 50.93
C MET A 2 26.78 -0.48 49.41
N THR A 3 26.84 -1.67 48.82
CA THR A 3 26.73 -1.87 47.37
C THR A 3 25.26 -1.72 46.99
N ILE A 4 24.87 -0.54 46.53
CA ILE A 4 23.55 -0.31 45.91
C ILE A 4 23.57 -1.03 44.56
N ARG A 5 22.92 -2.19 44.48
CA ARG A 5 22.70 -2.89 43.21
C ARG A 5 21.75 -2.06 42.35
N ARG A 6 22.26 -1.63 41.19
CA ARG A 6 21.51 -0.93 40.14
C ARG A 6 20.38 -1.83 39.62
N LEU A 7 19.12 -1.50 39.90
CA LEU A 7 18.00 -1.98 39.09
C LEU A 7 17.68 -0.92 38.03
N LEU A 8 18.00 -1.25 36.78
CA LEU A 8 17.60 -0.48 35.61
C LEU A 8 16.24 -1.06 35.16
N SER A 9 15.14 -0.34 35.44
CA SER A 9 13.82 -0.72 34.93
C SER A 9 13.74 -0.35 33.45
N LEU A 10 14.12 -1.28 32.58
CA LEU A 10 13.98 -1.15 31.14
C LEU A 10 12.51 -1.43 30.79
N LEU A 11 11.68 -0.39 30.60
CA LEU A 11 10.37 -0.58 29.99
C LEU A 11 10.58 -0.84 28.49
N LEU A 12 10.42 -2.10 28.05
CA LEU A 12 10.32 -2.43 26.63
C LEU A 12 8.97 -1.92 26.10
N GLY A 13 8.99 -0.83 25.34
CA GLY A 13 7.86 -0.39 24.53
C GLY A 13 7.71 -1.32 23.33
N ILE A 14 6.93 -2.39 23.47
CA ILE A 14 6.59 -3.30 22.36
C ILE A 14 5.42 -2.69 21.60
N CYS A 15 5.57 -2.49 20.29
CA CYS A 15 4.46 -2.16 19.41
C CYS A 15 3.56 -3.40 19.27
N ALA A 16 2.29 -3.28 19.66
CA ALA A 16 1.35 -4.40 19.62
C ALA A 16 1.11 -4.89 18.18
N SER A 17 1.23 -6.19 17.95
CA SER A 17 0.82 -6.86 16.71
C SER A 17 -0.58 -7.47 16.90
N HIS A 18 -1.49 -7.21 15.97
CA HIS A 18 -2.85 -7.79 15.96
C HIS A 18 -2.92 -9.02 15.06
N LEU A 19 -3.66 -10.04 15.51
CA LEU A 19 -4.12 -11.16 14.68
C LEU A 19 -5.00 -10.62 13.55
N VAL A 20 -4.78 -11.07 12.31
CA VAL A 20 -5.48 -10.56 11.12
C VAL A 20 -6.80 -11.30 10.95
N ALA A 21 -7.86 -10.75 11.53
CA ALA A 21 -9.21 -10.98 11.00
C ALA A 21 -9.31 -10.33 9.60
N SER A 22 -10.29 -10.72 8.78
CA SER A 22 -10.63 -9.96 7.57
C SER A 22 -10.84 -8.50 7.97
N GLU A 23 -9.96 -7.62 7.54
CA GLU A 23 -10.02 -6.21 7.92
C GLU A 23 -11.20 -5.57 7.18
N PRO A 24 -11.92 -4.62 7.79
CA PRO A 24 -12.85 -3.79 7.03
C PRO A 24 -12.11 -3.11 5.87
N TRP A 25 -12.85 -2.86 4.80
CA TRP A 25 -12.37 -2.16 3.61
C TRP A 25 -11.50 -0.95 3.99
N PRO A 26 -10.26 -0.81 3.46
CA PRO A 26 -9.18 -0.12 4.19
C PRO A 26 -9.18 1.42 4.16
N GLY A 27 -10.23 2.08 3.65
CA GLY A 27 -10.23 3.54 3.46
C GLY A 27 -11.52 4.22 3.89
N GLU A 28 -12.56 4.11 3.06
CA GLU A 28 -13.85 4.76 3.28
C GLU A 28 -15.02 3.89 2.84
N THR A 29 -16.18 4.14 3.46
CA THR A 29 -17.43 3.47 3.09
C THR A 29 -17.92 3.95 1.72
N VAL A 30 -18.77 3.15 1.06
CA VAL A 30 -19.44 3.57 -0.19
C VAL A 30 -20.19 4.90 -0.06
N ALA A 31 -20.70 5.23 1.14
CA ALA A 31 -21.40 6.49 1.40
C ALA A 31 -20.47 7.72 1.42
N GLN A 32 -19.17 7.52 1.64
CA GLN A 32 -18.13 8.56 1.63
C GLN A 32 -17.43 8.66 0.27
N ALA A 33 -17.50 7.57 -0.51
CA ALA A 33 -16.95 7.50 -1.85
C ALA A 33 -17.70 8.42 -2.82
N THR A 34 -17.08 8.68 -3.97
CA THR A 34 -17.65 9.54 -5.01
C THR A 34 -18.19 8.71 -6.15
N ASP A 35 -19.47 8.84 -6.43
CA ASP A 35 -20.08 8.32 -7.65
C ASP A 35 -19.63 9.18 -8.85
N LEU A 36 -18.87 8.57 -9.76
CA LEU A 36 -18.40 9.21 -10.99
C LEU A 36 -19.44 9.16 -12.10
N THR A 37 -20.50 8.35 -11.97
CA THR A 37 -21.54 8.17 -12.99
C THR A 37 -22.19 9.50 -13.39
N PRO A 38 -22.55 10.43 -12.49
CA PRO A 38 -23.11 11.72 -12.86
C PRO A 38 -22.06 12.72 -13.38
N ALA A 39 -20.81 12.65 -12.91
CA ALA A 39 -19.74 13.57 -13.30
C ALA A 39 -19.21 13.26 -14.71
N ALA A 40 -19.18 11.97 -15.07
CA ALA A 40 -18.95 11.48 -16.43
C ALA A 40 -19.84 12.23 -17.46
N LEU A 41 -21.12 12.45 -17.11
CA LEU A 41 -22.16 12.99 -17.99
C LEU A 41 -22.04 14.49 -18.32
N SER A 42 -21.04 15.20 -17.78
CA SER A 42 -20.87 16.65 -18.00
C SER A 42 -19.77 17.02 -19.02
N SER A 43 -19.14 16.04 -19.67
CA SER A 43 -18.07 16.28 -20.63
C SER A 43 -18.56 17.01 -21.88
N ALA A 44 -17.90 18.12 -22.24
CA ALA A 44 -18.16 18.84 -23.49
C ALA A 44 -17.62 18.12 -24.75
N THR A 45 -16.77 17.09 -24.56
CA THR A 45 -16.03 16.40 -25.63
C THR A 45 -16.64 15.06 -25.99
N VAL A 46 -17.38 14.44 -25.07
CA VAL A 46 -18.00 13.13 -25.23
C VAL A 46 -19.49 13.23 -24.89
N SER A 47 -20.36 13.00 -25.87
CA SER A 47 -21.81 12.94 -25.64
C SER A 47 -22.17 11.64 -24.91
N LEU A 48 -22.15 11.68 -23.58
CA LEU A 48 -22.77 10.70 -22.71
C LEU A 48 -24.20 11.16 -22.44
N THR A 49 -25.19 10.35 -22.82
CA THR A 49 -26.55 10.86 -22.98
C THR A 49 -27.38 10.71 -21.72
N THR A 50 -27.18 9.66 -20.92
CA THR A 50 -27.89 9.41 -19.65
C THR A 50 -27.14 8.41 -18.76
N ALA A 51 -27.59 8.21 -17.51
CA ALA A 51 -27.15 7.11 -16.65
C ALA A 51 -27.33 5.70 -17.28
N ALA A 52 -28.12 5.58 -18.36
CA ALA A 52 -28.24 4.37 -19.17
C ALA A 52 -26.92 3.95 -19.84
N ASP A 53 -25.92 4.83 -19.90
CA ASP A 53 -24.63 4.51 -20.49
C ASP A 53 -23.72 3.67 -19.57
N PHE A 54 -24.10 3.44 -18.31
CA PHE A 54 -23.20 2.86 -17.30
C PHE A 54 -23.82 1.75 -16.45
N TYR A 55 -24.92 1.11 -16.85
CA TYR A 55 -25.61 0.16 -15.95
C TYR A 55 -25.15 -1.30 -16.04
N GLU A 56 -24.27 -1.63 -17.01
CA GLU A 56 -23.63 -2.96 -17.17
C GLU A 56 -22.11 -2.76 -17.32
N MET A 57 -21.46 -2.27 -16.27
CA MET A 57 -19.99 -2.10 -16.29
C MET A 57 -19.32 -3.39 -15.84
N SER A 58 -18.34 -3.86 -16.59
CA SER A 58 -17.67 -5.13 -16.30
C SER A 58 -16.29 -4.95 -15.69
N ASP A 59 -15.45 -4.07 -16.23
CA ASP A 59 -14.07 -3.94 -15.75
C ASP A 59 -13.55 -2.50 -15.75
N ALA A 60 -12.50 -2.26 -14.97
CA ALA A 60 -11.85 -0.96 -14.85
C ALA A 60 -10.33 -1.09 -14.79
N PHE A 61 -9.63 -0.10 -15.34
CA PHE A 61 -8.18 -0.02 -15.34
C PHE A 61 -7.68 1.39 -15.07
N TRP A 62 -6.68 1.52 -14.20
CA TRP A 62 -6.01 2.80 -13.96
C TRP A 62 -4.67 2.86 -14.71
N ASN A 63 -4.55 3.82 -15.64
CA ASN A 63 -3.27 4.16 -16.24
C ASN A 63 -2.57 5.25 -15.42
N ALA A 64 -1.47 4.90 -14.75
CA ALA A 64 -0.70 5.85 -13.94
C ALA A 64 0.10 6.89 -14.76
N ASN A 65 0.48 6.58 -15.99
CA ASN A 65 1.25 7.48 -16.86
C ASN A 65 0.37 8.58 -17.43
N THR A 66 -0.83 8.22 -17.91
CA THR A 66 -1.80 9.18 -18.45
C THR A 66 -2.72 9.77 -17.38
N ARG A 67 -2.73 9.19 -16.17
CA ARG A 67 -3.67 9.49 -15.07
C ARG A 67 -5.13 9.36 -15.52
N GLN A 68 -5.42 8.29 -16.26
CA GLN A 68 -6.75 8.00 -16.77
C GLN A 68 -7.32 6.73 -16.15
N LEU A 69 -8.58 6.79 -15.76
CA LEU A 69 -9.39 5.61 -15.45
C LEU A 69 -10.08 5.17 -16.74
N TRP A 70 -9.87 3.93 -17.15
CA TRP A 70 -10.53 3.29 -18.27
C TRP A 70 -11.58 2.31 -17.74
N THR A 71 -12.74 2.23 -18.38
CA THR A 71 -13.78 1.25 -18.03
C THR A 71 -14.34 0.59 -19.28
N ALA A 72 -14.74 -0.67 -19.14
CA ALA A 72 -15.44 -1.43 -20.16
C ALA A 72 -16.87 -1.75 -19.73
N ASP A 73 -17.72 -1.93 -20.73
CA ASP A 73 -19.16 -2.19 -20.63
C ASP A 73 -19.49 -3.48 -21.37
N ALA A 74 -20.47 -4.25 -20.89
CA ALA A 74 -20.92 -5.53 -21.43
C ALA A 74 -22.16 -5.50 -22.36
N ARG A 75 -22.81 -4.35 -22.60
CA ARG A 75 -24.04 -4.25 -23.42
C ARG A 75 -23.84 -4.60 -24.90
N SER A 76 -24.85 -5.15 -25.58
CA SER A 76 -24.83 -5.26 -27.05
C SER A 76 -24.60 -3.88 -27.72
N GLY A 77 -23.47 -3.70 -28.43
CA GLY A 77 -23.05 -2.38 -28.95
C GLY A 77 -22.11 -1.59 -28.01
N THR A 78 -21.49 -2.29 -27.05
CA THR A 78 -20.52 -1.88 -26.02
C THR A 78 -19.57 -0.73 -26.36
N TYR A 79 -19.26 0.03 -25.31
CA TYR A 79 -18.29 1.11 -25.33
C TYR A 79 -17.20 0.93 -24.29
N VAL A 80 -16.03 1.45 -24.61
CA VAL A 80 -14.98 1.73 -23.64
C VAL A 80 -14.98 3.22 -23.35
N TYR A 81 -14.87 3.57 -22.07
CA TYR A 81 -14.80 4.95 -21.60
C TYR A 81 -13.44 5.22 -20.97
N ALA A 82 -12.95 6.45 -21.11
CA ALA A 82 -11.78 6.91 -20.38
C ALA A 82 -12.08 8.24 -19.68
N PHE A 83 -11.63 8.35 -18.43
CA PHE A 83 -11.82 9.50 -17.56
C PHE A 83 -10.47 10.04 -17.12
N GLN A 84 -10.20 11.30 -17.49
CA GLN A 84 -9.00 12.00 -17.09
C GLN A 84 -9.16 12.58 -15.68
N ALA A 85 -8.28 12.21 -14.76
CA ALA A 85 -8.17 12.90 -13.49
C ALA A 85 -7.56 14.30 -13.71
N ASN A 86 -8.11 15.32 -13.05
CA ASN A 86 -7.49 16.65 -13.05
C ASN A 86 -6.12 16.62 -12.31
N PRO A 87 -5.23 17.63 -12.52
CA PRO A 87 -3.92 17.65 -11.90
C PRO A 87 -3.95 17.60 -10.37
N ALA A 88 -5.00 18.16 -9.75
CA ALA A 88 -5.19 18.15 -8.30
C ALA A 88 -5.70 16.80 -7.76
N GLY A 89 -6.18 15.90 -8.62
CA GLY A 89 -6.77 14.63 -8.23
C GLY A 89 -8.08 14.77 -7.44
N THR A 90 -8.87 15.78 -7.74
CA THR A 90 -10.14 16.09 -7.07
C THR A 90 -11.37 15.87 -7.95
N ALA A 91 -11.19 15.71 -9.26
CA ALA A 91 -12.28 15.54 -10.21
C ALA A 91 -11.82 14.75 -11.44
N PHE A 92 -12.81 14.18 -12.14
CA PHE A 92 -12.64 13.43 -13.38
C PHE A 92 -13.43 14.08 -14.53
N THR A 93 -12.94 13.90 -15.76
CA THR A 93 -13.64 14.32 -16.97
C THR A 93 -13.56 13.21 -18.02
N ALA A 94 -14.69 12.83 -18.62
CA ALA A 94 -14.68 11.86 -19.71
C ALA A 94 -13.96 12.42 -20.94
N VAL A 95 -13.00 11.67 -21.48
CA VAL A 95 -12.13 12.07 -22.60
C VAL A 95 -12.24 11.14 -23.80
N HIS A 96 -12.62 9.87 -23.59
CA HIS A 96 -12.82 8.91 -24.68
C HIS A 96 -14.13 8.13 -24.53
N ARG A 97 -14.69 7.77 -25.68
CA ARG A 97 -15.79 6.81 -25.84
C ARG A 97 -15.61 6.08 -27.17
N PHE A 98 -15.27 4.80 -27.11
CA PHE A 98 -15.00 4.00 -28.30
C PHE A 98 -15.95 2.81 -28.37
N ALA A 99 -16.61 2.62 -29.50
CA ALA A 99 -17.39 1.41 -29.74
C ALA A 99 -16.43 0.24 -29.98
N ILE A 100 -16.61 -0.85 -29.24
CA ILE A 100 -15.80 -2.06 -29.37
C ILE A 100 -16.58 -3.23 -30.01
N GLY A 101 -17.92 -3.12 -30.03
CA GLY A 101 -18.80 -3.92 -30.90
C GLY A 101 -19.13 -5.33 -30.42
N SER A 102 -18.77 -5.68 -29.19
CA SER A 102 -19.05 -6.98 -28.55
C SER A 102 -18.87 -6.90 -27.04
N ASP A 103 -19.37 -7.89 -26.33
CA ASP A 103 -19.27 -7.99 -24.86
C ASP A 103 -17.84 -7.78 -24.34
N GLY A 104 -17.68 -6.99 -23.29
CA GLY A 104 -16.41 -6.39 -22.88
C GLY A 104 -16.11 -6.62 -21.41
N GLU A 105 -15.65 -7.82 -21.07
CA GLU A 105 -15.49 -8.31 -19.68
C GLU A 105 -14.14 -8.03 -19.03
N GLY A 106 -13.29 -7.26 -19.70
CA GLY A 106 -11.99 -6.95 -19.16
C GLY A 106 -11.31 -5.83 -19.92
N ILE A 107 -10.60 -4.96 -19.21
CA ILE A 107 -9.85 -3.87 -19.83
C ILE A 107 -8.48 -3.70 -19.19
N THR A 108 -7.46 -3.54 -20.03
CA THR A 108 -6.13 -3.14 -19.54
C THR A 108 -5.32 -2.41 -20.60
N GLN A 109 -4.18 -1.86 -20.19
CA GLN A 109 -3.13 -1.41 -21.10
C GLN A 109 -1.82 -2.12 -20.78
N ALA A 110 -1.04 -2.40 -21.82
CA ALA A 110 0.25 -3.07 -21.69
C ALA A 110 1.38 -2.05 -21.43
N MET A 111 2.53 -2.20 -22.09
CA MET A 111 3.66 -1.27 -21.99
C MET A 111 3.48 -0.01 -22.86
N ASP A 112 2.69 -0.10 -23.94
CA ASP A 112 2.36 1.05 -24.80
C ASP A 112 1.03 1.67 -24.36
N ASP A 113 1.09 2.87 -23.81
CA ASP A 113 -0.07 3.63 -23.34
C ASP A 113 -1.00 4.08 -24.49
N ASN A 114 -0.59 3.95 -25.75
CA ASN A 114 -1.45 4.22 -26.92
C ASN A 114 -2.24 2.99 -27.38
N ILE A 115 -2.15 1.86 -26.66
CA ILE A 115 -2.91 0.64 -26.94
C ILE A 115 -3.67 0.23 -25.68
N PHE A 116 -4.95 -0.10 -25.83
CA PHE A 116 -5.73 -0.78 -24.82
C PHE A 116 -6.22 -2.14 -25.32
N TYR A 117 -6.49 -3.04 -24.40
CA TYR A 117 -6.85 -4.42 -24.66
C TYR A 117 -8.18 -4.70 -23.99
N ILE A 118 -9.07 -5.38 -24.71
CA ILE A 118 -10.38 -5.80 -24.21
C ILE A 118 -10.50 -7.31 -24.25
N LEU A 119 -10.93 -7.89 -23.13
CA LEU A 119 -11.38 -9.28 -23.07
C LEU A 119 -12.82 -9.33 -23.58
N HIS A 120 -13.09 -10.24 -24.51
CA HIS A 120 -14.45 -10.47 -25.01
C HIS A 120 -14.93 -11.85 -24.62
N GLU A 121 -16.07 -11.91 -23.93
CA GLU A 121 -16.82 -13.14 -23.67
C GLU A 121 -17.65 -13.55 -24.90
N GLY A 122 -17.76 -14.86 -25.13
CA GLY A 122 -18.44 -15.49 -26.26
C GLY A 122 -17.48 -16.06 -27.31
N PRO A 123 -16.49 -15.29 -27.82
CA PRO A 123 -15.40 -15.83 -28.62
C PRO A 123 -14.13 -16.10 -27.80
N GLU A 124 -14.15 -15.80 -26.49
CA GLU A 124 -13.04 -15.92 -25.52
C GLU A 124 -11.70 -15.50 -26.13
N LYS A 125 -11.59 -14.20 -26.40
CA LYS A 125 -10.43 -13.58 -27.03
C LYS A 125 -10.08 -12.26 -26.37
N VAL A 126 -8.85 -11.83 -26.54
CA VAL A 126 -8.46 -10.45 -26.25
C VAL A 126 -8.32 -9.67 -27.56
N THR A 127 -8.77 -8.43 -27.63
CA THR A 127 -8.59 -7.56 -28.80
C THR A 127 -7.82 -6.32 -28.40
N SER A 128 -6.79 -5.94 -29.17
CA SER A 128 -6.10 -4.66 -28.98
C SER A 128 -6.68 -3.55 -29.85
N TYR A 129 -6.77 -2.36 -29.30
CA TYR A 129 -7.30 -1.14 -29.92
C TYR A 129 -6.37 0.04 -29.68
N ARG A 130 -6.43 1.03 -30.57
CA ARG A 130 -5.73 2.31 -30.41
C ARG A 130 -6.43 3.19 -29.37
N ALA A 131 -5.69 3.70 -28.38
CA ALA A 131 -6.24 4.56 -27.33
C ALA A 131 -6.59 5.97 -27.81
N ASP A 132 -5.97 6.45 -28.89
CA ASP A 132 -6.25 7.76 -29.49
C ASP A 132 -7.52 7.78 -30.37
N THR A 133 -7.84 6.65 -31.00
CA THR A 133 -8.84 6.58 -32.09
C THR A 133 -9.91 5.52 -31.88
N GLY A 134 -9.73 4.59 -30.96
CA GLY A 134 -10.58 3.41 -30.80
C GLY A 134 -10.45 2.40 -31.94
N ALA A 135 -9.50 2.59 -32.85
CA ALA A 135 -9.34 1.72 -34.01
C ALA A 135 -8.85 0.33 -33.56
N LYS A 136 -9.58 -0.71 -33.95
CA LYS A 136 -9.18 -2.10 -33.75
C LYS A 136 -7.85 -2.40 -34.44
N ILE A 137 -6.98 -3.16 -33.78
CA ILE A 137 -5.66 -3.56 -34.28
C ILE A 137 -5.60 -5.08 -34.56
N THR A 138 -5.76 -5.91 -33.52
CA THR A 138 -5.50 -7.36 -33.60
C THR A 138 -6.41 -8.12 -32.64
N ASP A 139 -6.98 -9.23 -33.09
CA ASP A 139 -7.63 -10.23 -32.24
C ASP A 139 -6.62 -11.29 -31.78
N TYR A 140 -6.59 -11.59 -30.49
CA TYR A 140 -5.77 -12.63 -29.87
C TYR A 140 -6.64 -13.82 -29.47
N THR A 141 -6.53 -14.91 -30.23
CA THR A 141 -7.36 -16.12 -30.08
C THR A 141 -6.63 -17.25 -29.34
N GLY A 142 -7.32 -18.36 -29.10
CA GLY A 142 -6.72 -19.56 -28.50
C GLY A 142 -6.95 -19.68 -26.99
N MET A 143 -7.84 -18.86 -26.41
CA MET A 143 -8.16 -18.89 -24.98
C MET A 143 -9.44 -19.70 -24.68
N ALA A 144 -10.33 -19.87 -25.65
CA ALA A 144 -11.62 -20.59 -25.50
C ALA A 144 -11.51 -22.02 -24.96
N THR A 145 -10.39 -22.71 -25.17
CA THR A 145 -10.20 -24.08 -24.65
C THR A 145 -9.89 -24.12 -23.15
N SER A 146 -9.35 -23.03 -22.60
CA SER A 146 -8.93 -22.93 -21.20
C SER A 146 -9.86 -22.02 -20.38
N LEU A 147 -10.40 -20.96 -20.98
CA LEU A 147 -11.44 -20.12 -20.40
C LEU A 147 -12.80 -20.75 -20.69
N VAL A 148 -13.30 -21.57 -19.76
CA VAL A 148 -14.60 -22.23 -19.92
C VAL A 148 -15.70 -21.33 -19.38
N SER A 149 -16.58 -20.84 -20.27
CA SER A 149 -17.85 -20.22 -19.88
C SER A 149 -18.91 -21.29 -19.61
N SER A 150 -19.75 -21.06 -18.61
CA SER A 150 -20.89 -21.93 -18.28
C SER A 150 -22.06 -21.09 -17.75
N GLY A 151 -23.19 -21.10 -18.46
CA GLY A 151 -24.32 -20.23 -18.10
C GLY A 151 -23.97 -18.76 -18.36
N ASN A 152 -24.19 -17.90 -17.37
CA ASN A 152 -23.82 -16.49 -17.38
C ASN A 152 -22.50 -16.26 -16.62
N SER A 153 -21.60 -17.23 -16.67
CA SER A 153 -20.34 -17.15 -15.92
C SER A 153 -19.20 -17.46 -16.86
N GLY A 154 -18.20 -16.59 -16.85
CA GLY A 154 -17.19 -16.56 -17.89
C GLY A 154 -15.78 -16.18 -17.43
N PRO A 155 -14.90 -15.91 -18.40
CA PRO A 155 -13.69 -15.14 -18.14
C PRO A 155 -14.05 -13.68 -17.87
N GLU A 156 -13.46 -13.15 -16.81
CA GLU A 156 -13.73 -11.82 -16.28
C GLU A 156 -12.43 -11.17 -15.85
N GLY A 157 -12.37 -9.85 -15.84
CA GLY A 157 -11.22 -9.10 -15.34
C GLY A 157 -9.94 -9.34 -16.15
N LEU A 158 -9.35 -8.27 -16.68
CA LEU A 158 -8.13 -8.36 -17.47
C LEU A 158 -7.04 -7.48 -16.87
N THR A 159 -5.84 -8.02 -16.70
CA THR A 159 -4.70 -7.19 -16.32
C THR A 159 -3.40 -7.59 -17.00
N PHE A 160 -2.51 -6.62 -17.17
CA PHE A 160 -1.19 -6.83 -17.74
C PHE A 160 -0.11 -6.78 -16.66
N VAL A 161 0.78 -7.78 -16.68
CA VAL A 161 1.90 -7.93 -15.76
C VAL A 161 3.21 -7.82 -16.53
N PRO A 162 4.01 -6.74 -16.31
CA PRO A 162 5.30 -6.55 -16.97
C PRO A 162 6.35 -7.60 -16.57
N ASP A 163 7.30 -7.87 -17.47
CA ASP A 163 8.42 -8.80 -17.23
C ASP A 163 9.24 -8.45 -15.98
N ALA A 164 9.42 -7.15 -15.72
CA ALA A 164 10.10 -6.68 -14.51
C ALA A 164 9.43 -7.21 -13.23
N SER A 165 8.10 -7.29 -13.22
CA SER A 165 7.32 -7.84 -12.11
C SER A 165 7.39 -9.36 -12.04
N LEU A 166 7.39 -10.04 -13.20
CA LEU A 166 7.54 -11.50 -13.27
C LEU A 166 8.89 -11.92 -12.70
N SER A 167 9.97 -11.26 -13.14
CA SER A 167 11.33 -11.51 -12.66
C SER A 167 11.47 -11.15 -11.18
N ALA A 168 10.97 -9.99 -10.74
CA ALA A 168 11.07 -9.56 -9.34
C ALA A 168 10.33 -10.50 -8.38
N SER A 169 9.23 -11.10 -8.84
CA SER A 169 8.40 -12.00 -8.04
C SER A 169 8.76 -13.48 -8.21
N GLY A 170 9.69 -13.83 -9.11
CA GLY A 170 10.01 -15.22 -9.41
C GLY A 170 8.82 -16.01 -9.98
N PHE A 171 8.04 -15.40 -10.86
CA PHE A 171 6.86 -16.01 -11.47
C PHE A 171 7.20 -17.35 -12.16
N ARG A 172 6.27 -18.31 -12.04
CA ARG A 172 6.39 -19.67 -12.56
C ARG A 172 5.12 -20.04 -13.31
N LYS A 173 5.23 -20.92 -14.31
CA LYS A 173 4.08 -21.40 -15.08
C LYS A 173 3.06 -22.14 -14.19
N GLY A 174 1.79 -21.91 -14.45
CA GLY A 174 0.67 -22.45 -13.68
C GLY A 174 0.25 -23.86 -14.11
N ASP A 175 -0.87 -24.33 -13.57
CA ASP A 175 -1.42 -25.64 -13.90
C ASP A 175 -2.01 -25.71 -15.31
N GLY A 176 -2.02 -26.90 -15.91
CA GLY A 176 -2.61 -27.14 -17.23
C GLY A 176 -1.66 -26.91 -18.40
N VAL A 177 -0.36 -26.72 -18.15
CA VAL A 177 0.69 -26.71 -19.18
C VAL A 177 1.73 -27.81 -18.93
N PRO A 178 2.42 -28.33 -19.97
CA PRO A 178 3.36 -29.45 -19.82
C PRO A 178 4.55 -29.18 -18.89
N ASP A 179 4.97 -27.93 -18.78
CA ASP A 179 6.11 -27.46 -17.99
C ASP A 179 5.70 -26.62 -16.77
N VAL A 180 4.58 -27.01 -16.15
CA VAL A 180 4.07 -26.44 -14.89
C VAL A 180 5.17 -26.28 -13.83
N GLY A 181 5.17 -25.14 -13.13
CA GLY A 181 6.11 -24.81 -12.06
C GLY A 181 7.50 -24.36 -12.50
N THR A 182 7.81 -24.40 -13.80
CA THR A 182 9.07 -23.86 -14.34
C THR A 182 9.06 -22.32 -14.28
N ALA A 183 10.24 -21.72 -14.09
CA ALA A 183 10.37 -20.26 -14.01
C ALA A 183 10.02 -19.61 -15.36
N TYR A 184 9.31 -18.49 -15.29
CA TYR A 184 8.94 -17.68 -16.45
C TYR A 184 9.20 -16.20 -16.17
N PRO A 185 10.49 -15.79 -16.14
CA PRO A 185 10.88 -14.45 -15.69
C PRO A 185 10.62 -13.36 -16.73
N ALA A 186 10.41 -13.72 -18.00
CA ALA A 186 10.18 -12.79 -19.10
C ALA A 186 9.31 -13.42 -20.19
N SER A 187 8.41 -12.61 -20.74
CA SER A 187 7.53 -12.98 -21.83
C SER A 187 8.31 -13.13 -23.15
N GLN A 188 7.80 -13.99 -24.01
CA GLN A 188 8.34 -14.33 -25.32
C GLN A 188 7.51 -13.71 -26.45
N GLY A 189 6.32 -13.18 -26.13
CA GLY A 189 5.45 -12.53 -27.09
C GLY A 189 6.01 -11.18 -27.58
N GLY A 190 6.84 -10.49 -26.79
CA GLY A 190 7.45 -9.22 -27.19
C GLY A 190 6.65 -7.97 -26.83
N LEU A 191 5.56 -8.11 -26.06
CA LEU A 191 4.84 -6.99 -25.44
C LEU A 191 5.48 -6.53 -24.10
N GLY A 192 6.54 -7.20 -23.64
CA GLY A 192 7.25 -6.88 -22.40
C GLY A 192 6.53 -7.30 -21.12
N GLY A 193 5.71 -8.35 -21.20
CA GLY A 193 4.90 -8.87 -20.10
C GLY A 193 3.84 -9.87 -20.59
N ILE A 194 3.00 -10.31 -19.65
CA ILE A 194 1.92 -11.27 -19.86
C ILE A 194 0.57 -10.69 -19.46
N PHE A 195 -0.51 -11.34 -19.88
CA PHE A 195 -1.87 -11.02 -19.50
C PHE A 195 -2.38 -12.06 -18.50
N LEU A 196 -3.06 -11.59 -17.47
CA LEU A 196 -3.81 -12.40 -16.52
C LEU A 196 -5.30 -12.13 -16.73
N ILE A 197 -6.08 -13.22 -16.72
CA ILE A 197 -7.53 -13.21 -16.90
C ILE A 197 -8.15 -13.96 -15.73
N ALA A 198 -9.06 -13.33 -14.99
CA ALA A 198 -9.82 -14.00 -13.94
C ALA A 198 -10.98 -14.81 -14.55
N SER A 199 -11.61 -15.64 -13.72
CA SER A 199 -12.83 -16.32 -14.12
C SER A 199 -13.79 -16.42 -12.97
N GLN A 200 -15.06 -16.20 -13.28
CA GLN A 200 -16.17 -16.46 -12.37
C GLN A 200 -16.31 -17.96 -12.07
N ASN A 201 -15.76 -18.83 -12.92
CA ASN A 201 -15.87 -20.28 -12.78
C ASN A 201 -14.66 -20.89 -12.07
N GLY A 202 -14.88 -21.40 -10.87
CA GLY A 202 -13.93 -22.28 -10.17
C GLY A 202 -12.74 -21.57 -9.53
N GLY A 203 -12.74 -20.23 -9.52
CA GLY A 203 -11.78 -19.44 -8.73
C GLY A 203 -10.37 -19.48 -9.29
N TYR A 204 -10.22 -19.22 -10.59
CA TYR A 204 -8.92 -19.27 -11.25
C TYR A 204 -8.53 -17.92 -11.85
N VAL A 205 -7.22 -17.66 -11.87
CA VAL A 205 -6.56 -16.70 -12.76
C VAL A 205 -5.75 -17.48 -13.79
N TYR A 206 -5.96 -17.17 -15.06
CA TYR A 206 -5.29 -17.77 -16.21
C TYR A 206 -4.23 -16.82 -16.75
N ALA A 207 -3.06 -17.35 -17.10
CA ALA A 207 -1.95 -16.56 -17.63
C ALA A 207 -1.74 -16.83 -19.12
N TYR A 208 -1.56 -15.78 -19.90
CA TYR A 208 -1.30 -15.84 -21.34
C TYR A 208 -0.17 -14.90 -21.75
N ASP A 209 0.68 -15.36 -22.65
CA ASP A 209 1.65 -14.53 -23.36
C ASP A 209 1.11 -14.20 -24.75
N LEU A 210 0.91 -12.91 -25.03
CA LEU A 210 0.38 -12.45 -26.30
C LEU A 210 1.54 -11.96 -27.19
N PRO A 211 1.61 -12.39 -28.46
CA PRO A 211 2.63 -11.92 -29.36
C PRO A 211 2.47 -10.42 -29.65
N ALA A 212 3.57 -9.71 -29.82
CA ALA A 212 3.58 -8.35 -30.31
C ALA A 212 2.89 -8.31 -31.66
N THR A 213 2.20 -7.21 -31.93
CA THR A 213 1.36 -7.02 -33.11
C THR A 213 2.18 -7.12 -34.40
N SER A 214 2.30 -8.32 -34.97
CA SER A 214 3.00 -8.55 -36.23
C SER A 214 2.09 -8.29 -37.43
N ALA A 215 1.57 -7.06 -37.61
CA ALA A 215 0.71 -6.63 -38.74
C ALA A 215 -0.51 -7.54 -39.08
N SER A 216 -0.80 -8.57 -38.30
CA SER A 216 -1.84 -9.56 -38.55
C SER A 216 -3.10 -9.15 -37.84
N ALA A 217 -4.24 -9.26 -38.54
CA ALA A 217 -5.56 -9.03 -37.95
C ALA A 217 -5.88 -10.03 -36.84
N THR A 218 -5.20 -11.18 -36.79
CA THR A 218 -5.40 -12.24 -35.79
C THR A 218 -4.08 -12.92 -35.42
N SER A 219 -3.88 -13.17 -34.12
CA SER A 219 -2.72 -13.87 -33.56
C SER A 219 -3.14 -14.86 -32.48
N ALA A 220 -2.36 -15.91 -32.26
CA ALA A 220 -2.64 -16.90 -31.20
C ALA A 220 -1.91 -16.54 -29.90
N ALA A 221 -2.62 -16.60 -28.78
CA ALA A 221 -2.06 -16.48 -27.44
C ALA A 221 -1.34 -17.77 -27.03
N THR A 222 -0.26 -17.64 -26.26
CA THR A 222 0.40 -18.79 -25.61
C THR A 222 -0.12 -18.93 -24.19
N TYR A 223 -0.80 -20.04 -23.89
CA TYR A 223 -1.27 -20.34 -22.53
C TYR A 223 -0.10 -20.72 -21.62
N LEU A 224 -0.02 -20.09 -20.44
CA LEU A 224 1.05 -20.27 -19.45
C LEU A 224 0.59 -21.01 -18.19
N GLY A 225 -0.67 -21.42 -18.15
CA GLY A 225 -1.28 -22.14 -17.03
C GLY A 225 -2.24 -21.27 -16.21
N ARG A 226 -2.82 -21.89 -15.19
CA ARG A 226 -3.77 -21.25 -14.27
C ARG A 226 -3.37 -21.42 -12.81
N PHE A 227 -3.93 -20.56 -11.96
CA PHE A 227 -3.70 -20.53 -10.53
C PHE A 227 -5.02 -20.37 -9.80
N LEU A 228 -5.22 -21.12 -8.73
CA LEU A 228 -6.35 -20.93 -7.81
C LEU A 228 -6.24 -19.58 -7.11
N THR A 229 -7.40 -19.00 -6.83
CA THR A 229 -7.63 -17.81 -6.02
C THR A 229 -8.23 -18.16 -4.65
N GLY A 230 -8.48 -17.16 -3.81
CA GLY A 230 -9.05 -17.31 -2.48
C GLY A 230 -10.54 -17.65 -2.43
N ALA A 231 -11.28 -17.45 -3.52
CA ALA A 231 -12.70 -17.78 -3.64
C ALA A 231 -13.00 -18.61 -4.89
N GLY A 232 -14.24 -19.12 -5.00
CA GLY A 232 -14.70 -19.93 -6.13
C GLY A 232 -15.08 -19.12 -7.39
N GLU A 233 -15.04 -17.80 -7.30
CA GLU A 233 -15.42 -16.86 -8.35
C GLU A 233 -14.56 -15.59 -8.22
N SER A 234 -14.05 -15.09 -9.34
CA SER A 234 -13.31 -13.84 -9.42
C SER A 234 -13.89 -12.98 -10.55
N SER A 235 -14.17 -11.72 -10.27
CA SER A 235 -14.84 -10.80 -11.20
C SER A 235 -13.91 -9.72 -11.78
N GLY A 236 -12.85 -9.33 -11.06
CA GLY A 236 -12.01 -8.22 -11.50
C GLY A 236 -10.55 -8.39 -11.11
N LEU A 237 -9.66 -7.87 -11.95
CA LEU A 237 -8.21 -7.88 -11.70
C LEU A 237 -7.62 -6.49 -11.81
N ALA A 238 -6.82 -6.10 -10.82
CA ALA A 238 -5.97 -4.91 -10.91
C ALA A 238 -4.55 -5.24 -10.52
N PHE A 239 -3.57 -4.74 -11.28
CA PHE A 239 -2.15 -4.98 -11.00
C PHE A 239 -1.43 -3.67 -10.69
N ASP A 240 -0.87 -3.58 -9.48
CA ASP A 240 0.00 -2.47 -9.09
C ASP A 240 1.46 -2.80 -9.46
N ARG A 241 1.91 -2.14 -10.53
CA ARG A 241 3.28 -2.27 -11.05
C ARG A 241 4.34 -1.75 -10.07
N SER A 242 3.98 -0.85 -9.15
CA SER A 242 4.93 -0.19 -8.24
C SER A 242 5.36 -1.05 -7.06
N ASN A 243 4.55 -2.05 -6.69
CA ASN A 243 4.83 -2.96 -5.58
C ASN A 243 4.69 -4.45 -5.95
N HIS A 244 4.39 -4.75 -7.22
CA HIS A 244 4.19 -6.10 -7.75
C HIS A 244 3.07 -6.86 -7.05
N ARG A 245 1.91 -6.22 -6.89
CA ARG A 245 0.73 -6.82 -6.26
C ARG A 245 -0.40 -6.98 -7.26
N LEU A 246 -0.99 -8.16 -7.25
CA LEU A 246 -2.22 -8.45 -7.96
C LEU A 246 -3.38 -8.39 -6.95
N PHE A 247 -4.37 -7.57 -7.28
CA PHE A 247 -5.63 -7.45 -6.60
C PHE A 247 -6.66 -8.25 -7.38
N ILE A 248 -7.40 -9.10 -6.69
CA ILE A 248 -8.44 -9.96 -7.25
C ILE A 248 -9.73 -9.61 -6.52
N SER A 249 -10.72 -9.15 -7.28
CA SER A 249 -12.08 -8.97 -6.78
C SER A 249 -12.83 -10.28 -6.88
N HIS A 250 -13.51 -10.66 -5.81
CA HIS A 250 -14.42 -11.79 -5.81
C HIS A 250 -15.84 -11.29 -5.64
N ASN A 251 -16.73 -11.61 -6.58
CA ASN A 251 -18.15 -11.24 -6.49
C ASN A 251 -18.94 -12.30 -5.69
N THR A 252 -18.45 -12.63 -4.49
CA THR A 252 -19.08 -13.63 -3.61
C THR A 252 -19.28 -13.07 -2.21
N GLY A 253 -20.43 -13.36 -1.61
CA GLY A 253 -20.72 -13.02 -0.21
C GLY A 253 -20.56 -11.52 0.09
N ALA A 254 -19.44 -11.16 0.73
CA ALA A 254 -19.10 -9.78 1.12
C ALA A 254 -18.17 -9.06 0.13
N ASN A 255 -18.08 -9.57 -1.09
CA ASN A 255 -17.25 -9.06 -2.19
C ASN A 255 -15.76 -8.88 -1.84
N PRO A 256 -15.08 -9.90 -1.30
CA PRO A 256 -13.74 -9.70 -0.75
C PRO A 256 -12.73 -9.31 -1.84
N ILE A 257 -11.79 -8.44 -1.46
CA ILE A 257 -10.62 -8.12 -2.27
C ILE A 257 -9.44 -8.92 -1.74
N GLU A 258 -8.97 -9.86 -2.56
CA GLU A 258 -7.77 -10.64 -2.31
C GLU A 258 -6.54 -9.90 -2.87
N VAL A 259 -5.48 -9.80 -2.07
CA VAL A 259 -4.19 -9.25 -2.48
C VAL A 259 -3.17 -10.37 -2.52
N THR A 260 -2.54 -10.59 -3.67
CA THR A 260 -1.57 -11.66 -3.90
C THR A 260 -0.21 -11.12 -4.37
N SER A 261 0.84 -11.91 -4.14
CA SER A 261 2.06 -11.80 -4.93
C SER A 261 1.94 -12.68 -6.18
N LEU A 262 2.81 -12.44 -7.17
CA LEU A 262 2.89 -13.29 -8.36
C LEU A 262 3.62 -14.63 -8.11
N THR A 263 4.11 -14.89 -6.90
CA THR A 263 4.67 -16.21 -6.55
C THR A 263 3.52 -17.21 -6.43
N SER A 264 3.72 -18.43 -6.93
CA SER A 264 2.77 -19.53 -6.75
C SER A 264 3.17 -20.44 -5.59
N THR A 265 2.17 -20.96 -4.85
CA THR A 265 2.33 -22.00 -3.82
C THR A 265 1.43 -23.20 -4.11
N GLY A 266 1.59 -24.29 -3.36
CA GLY A 266 0.79 -25.51 -3.52
C GLY A 266 1.49 -26.60 -4.34
N THR A 267 0.74 -27.64 -4.69
CA THR A 267 1.19 -28.75 -5.54
C THR A 267 0.59 -28.65 -6.93
N VAL A 268 1.27 -29.22 -7.93
CA VAL A 268 0.75 -29.33 -9.31
C VAL A 268 -0.68 -29.89 -9.31
N GLY A 269 -1.57 -29.25 -10.06
CA GLY A 269 -3.02 -29.48 -10.10
C GLY A 269 -3.82 -28.62 -9.10
N SER A 270 -3.14 -27.89 -8.21
CA SER A 270 -3.71 -27.03 -7.19
C SER A 270 -2.83 -25.81 -6.88
N LEU A 271 -2.01 -25.38 -7.85
CA LEU A 271 -1.17 -24.20 -7.71
C LEU A 271 -2.06 -22.98 -7.49
N ARG A 272 -1.64 -22.09 -6.59
CA ARG A 272 -2.34 -20.85 -6.24
C ARG A 272 -1.38 -19.69 -6.21
N LEU A 273 -1.86 -18.49 -6.53
CA LEU A 273 -1.10 -17.29 -6.25
C LEU A 273 -0.96 -17.13 -4.72
N GLN A 274 0.19 -16.66 -4.25
CA GLN A 274 0.43 -16.50 -2.84
C GLN A 274 -0.40 -15.32 -2.31
N GLN A 275 -1.48 -15.65 -1.62
CA GLN A 275 -2.29 -14.68 -0.88
C GLN A 275 -1.46 -14.01 0.22
N LEU A 276 -1.54 -12.69 0.27
CA LEU A 276 -0.87 -11.85 1.25
C LEU A 276 -1.87 -11.23 2.24
N ALA A 277 -3.06 -10.88 1.74
CA ALA A 277 -4.14 -10.33 2.54
C ALA A 277 -5.50 -10.56 1.86
N ILE A 278 -6.55 -10.48 2.65
CA ILE A 278 -7.94 -10.44 2.18
C ILE A 278 -8.68 -9.36 2.96
N PHE A 279 -9.44 -8.54 2.24
CA PHE A 279 -10.24 -7.44 2.79
C PHE A 279 -11.71 -7.68 2.50
N THR A 280 -12.59 -7.32 3.42
CA THR A 280 -14.02 -7.24 3.10
C THR A 280 -14.23 -6.15 2.04
N GLY A 281 -15.04 -6.45 1.02
CA GLY A 281 -15.30 -5.53 -0.08
C GLY A 281 -15.90 -4.20 0.37
N PRO A 282 -15.73 -3.13 -0.43
CA PRO A 282 -16.25 -1.82 -0.10
C PRO A 282 -17.78 -1.73 -0.10
N GLN A 283 -18.44 -2.63 -0.85
CA GLN A 283 -19.88 -2.61 -1.04
C GLN A 283 -20.44 -3.99 -1.37
N SER A 284 -21.71 -4.20 -1.00
CA SER A 284 -22.53 -5.34 -1.44
C SER A 284 -23.08 -5.11 -2.84
N GLY A 285 -23.53 -6.18 -3.49
CA GLY A 285 -24.11 -6.13 -4.83
C GLY A 285 -23.16 -6.72 -5.87
N ASN A 286 -23.47 -6.51 -7.14
CA ASN A 286 -22.75 -7.09 -8.26
C ASN A 286 -21.52 -6.22 -8.58
N VAL A 287 -20.38 -6.51 -7.96
CA VAL A 287 -19.13 -5.78 -8.22
C VAL A 287 -18.30 -6.56 -9.21
N GLU A 288 -18.26 -6.07 -10.45
CA GLU A 288 -17.58 -6.76 -11.54
C GLU A 288 -16.13 -6.32 -11.64
N GLY A 289 -15.87 -5.02 -11.76
CA GLY A 289 -14.52 -4.52 -12.03
C GLY A 289 -13.88 -3.75 -10.90
N ILE A 290 -12.55 -3.76 -10.87
CA ILE A 290 -11.76 -2.97 -9.91
C ILE A 290 -10.57 -2.30 -10.58
N ALA A 291 -10.23 -1.09 -10.13
CA ALA A 291 -8.94 -0.47 -10.46
C ALA A 291 -8.28 0.09 -9.21
N VAL A 292 -6.95 0.11 -9.19
CA VAL A 292 -6.16 0.65 -8.08
C VAL A 292 -5.09 1.58 -8.61
N THR A 293 -4.92 2.73 -7.96
CA THR A 293 -3.76 3.60 -8.25
C THR A 293 -2.50 2.97 -7.67
N PRO A 294 -1.33 3.15 -8.30
CA PRO A 294 -0.13 2.52 -7.80
C PRO A 294 0.22 3.07 -6.42
N ALA A 295 0.75 2.22 -5.54
CA ALA A 295 1.22 2.61 -4.21
C ALA A 295 2.33 3.68 -4.26
N ARG A 296 3.07 3.75 -5.38
CA ARG A 296 3.94 4.88 -5.74
C ARG A 296 3.67 5.41 -7.14
N ARG A 297 3.81 6.72 -7.27
CA ARG A 297 3.88 7.37 -8.58
C ARG A 297 5.22 7.09 -9.27
N PRO A 298 5.29 7.26 -10.60
CA PRO A 298 6.55 7.10 -11.35
C PRO A 298 7.70 7.99 -10.87
N ASP A 299 7.40 9.13 -10.25
CA ASP A 299 8.39 10.06 -9.66
C ASP A 299 8.90 9.62 -8.27
N GLY A 300 8.45 8.47 -7.77
CA GLY A 300 8.82 7.90 -6.48
C GLY A 300 8.04 8.47 -5.29
N THR A 301 7.13 9.42 -5.47
CA THR A 301 6.24 9.87 -4.39
C THR A 301 5.13 8.85 -4.12
N PRO A 302 4.48 8.89 -2.94
CA PRO A 302 3.33 8.02 -2.71
C PRO A 302 2.25 8.20 -3.78
N GLY A 303 1.58 7.08 -4.07
CA GLY A 303 0.42 7.02 -4.93
C GLY A 303 -0.69 7.96 -4.52
N ASP A 304 -1.64 8.17 -5.44
CA ASP A 304 -2.86 8.91 -5.13
C ASP A 304 -3.71 8.22 -4.05
N GLY A 305 -3.54 6.91 -3.84
CA GLY A 305 -4.27 6.16 -2.82
C GLY A 305 -5.75 6.05 -3.16
N TRP A 306 -6.05 5.81 -4.43
CA TRP A 306 -7.42 5.60 -4.90
C TRP A 306 -7.68 4.16 -5.30
N PHE A 307 -8.94 3.79 -5.14
CA PHE A 307 -9.50 2.55 -5.63
C PHE A 307 -10.80 2.85 -6.33
N PHE A 308 -11.13 2.03 -7.31
CA PHE A 308 -12.34 2.16 -8.09
C PHE A 308 -13.04 0.82 -8.13
N THR A 309 -14.35 0.85 -8.04
CA THR A 309 -15.20 -0.29 -8.38
C THR A 309 -16.11 0.09 -9.51
N VAL A 310 -16.46 -0.88 -10.34
CA VAL A 310 -17.59 -0.77 -11.25
C VAL A 310 -18.60 -1.88 -10.98
N THR A 311 -19.87 -1.60 -11.26
CA THR A 311 -20.98 -2.53 -10.99
C THR A 311 -21.82 -2.81 -12.22
N ASP A 312 -22.39 -4.00 -12.23
CA ASP A 312 -23.27 -4.49 -13.27
C ASP A 312 -24.71 -4.69 -12.76
N ASN A 313 -25.67 -4.72 -13.67
CA ASN A 313 -27.07 -5.05 -13.45
C ASN A 313 -27.81 -4.11 -12.48
N ASP A 314 -27.42 -2.84 -12.50
CA ASP A 314 -28.00 -1.78 -11.67
C ASP A 314 -29.26 -1.15 -12.29
N ARG A 315 -29.95 -1.89 -13.16
CA ARG A 315 -31.25 -1.51 -13.70
C ARG A 315 -32.35 -1.71 -12.66
N ILE A 316 -33.10 -0.65 -12.39
CA ILE A 316 -34.30 -0.69 -11.54
C ILE A 316 -35.54 -0.93 -12.41
N SER A 317 -36.54 -1.65 -11.88
CA SER A 317 -37.87 -1.76 -12.47
C SER A 317 -38.43 -0.40 -12.91
N GLY A 318 -38.95 -0.32 -14.13
CA GLY A 318 -39.50 0.93 -14.70
C GLY A 318 -38.52 1.75 -15.54
N GLY A 319 -37.31 1.24 -15.82
CA GLY A 319 -36.37 1.89 -16.74
C GLY A 319 -35.46 2.95 -16.11
N SER A 320 -35.45 3.03 -14.78
CA SER A 320 -34.50 3.84 -14.01
C SER A 320 -33.20 3.05 -13.77
N TYR A 321 -32.09 3.75 -13.59
CA TYR A 321 -30.77 3.17 -13.32
C TYR A 321 -30.33 3.57 -11.90
N LYS A 322 -29.71 2.65 -11.14
CA LYS A 322 -29.10 3.02 -9.85
C LYS A 322 -27.92 3.96 -10.12
N SER A 323 -27.65 4.80 -9.12
CA SER A 323 -26.41 5.57 -9.02
C SER A 323 -25.28 4.68 -8.51
N ALA A 324 -24.03 5.11 -8.66
CA ALA A 324 -22.81 4.47 -8.17
C ALA A 324 -22.30 3.27 -9.01
N ASN A 325 -22.40 3.36 -10.34
CA ASN A 325 -21.87 2.32 -11.24
C ASN A 325 -20.36 2.46 -11.49
N ILE A 326 -19.80 3.64 -11.25
CA ILE A 326 -18.36 3.88 -11.20
C ILE A 326 -18.08 4.61 -9.90
N VAL A 327 -17.53 3.90 -8.91
CA VAL A 327 -17.32 4.44 -7.57
C VAL A 327 -15.84 4.69 -7.34
N TRP A 328 -15.52 5.91 -6.91
CA TRP A 328 -14.16 6.36 -6.61
C TRP A 328 -13.96 6.51 -5.11
N TYR A 329 -13.10 5.67 -4.55
CA TYR A 329 -12.64 5.70 -3.17
C TYR A 329 -11.31 6.46 -3.08
N LYS A 330 -11.24 7.50 -2.24
CA LYS A 330 -10.16 8.50 -2.18
C LYS A 330 -9.18 8.33 -1.03
N THR A 331 -9.53 7.56 -0.01
CA THR A 331 -8.86 7.60 1.30
C THR A 331 -8.00 6.38 1.59
N LEU A 332 -7.33 5.82 0.57
CA LEU A 332 -6.39 4.70 0.74
C LEU A 332 -4.94 5.19 0.86
N GLY A 333 -4.77 6.33 1.56
CA GLY A 333 -3.49 6.98 1.73
C GLY A 333 -2.51 6.12 2.53
N ALA A 334 -1.23 6.30 2.24
CA ALA A 334 -0.17 5.64 2.99
C ALA A 334 -0.16 6.09 4.45
N ARG A 335 0.30 5.21 5.35
CA ARG A 335 0.39 5.47 6.77
C ARG A 335 1.68 4.94 7.37
N PHE A 336 2.20 5.69 8.33
CA PHE A 336 3.27 5.21 9.19
C PHE A 336 2.73 4.30 10.29
N THR A 337 3.47 3.24 10.57
CA THR A 337 3.31 2.41 11.77
C THR A 337 4.63 2.44 12.53
N CYS A 338 4.59 2.74 13.83
CA CYS A 338 5.77 2.57 14.68
C CYS A 338 6.05 1.07 14.82
N THR A 339 7.28 0.64 14.54
CA THR A 339 7.69 -0.78 14.65
C THR A 339 8.69 -1.02 15.78
N ALA A 340 9.45 0.00 16.18
CA ALA A 340 10.33 -0.08 17.34
C ALA A 340 10.65 1.30 17.94
N GLY A 341 11.02 1.31 19.21
CA GLY A 341 11.78 2.41 19.82
C GLY A 341 10.99 3.66 20.24
N THR A 342 9.67 3.60 20.33
CA THR A 342 8.84 4.68 20.93
C THR A 342 8.64 4.48 22.44
N GLY A 343 8.35 5.57 23.15
CA GLY A 343 8.08 5.57 24.59
C GLY A 343 9.28 5.22 25.48
N GLN A 344 10.50 5.27 24.92
CA GLN A 344 11.70 4.84 25.63
C GLN A 344 12.20 5.87 26.63
N SER A 345 13.12 5.42 27.49
CA SER A 345 13.82 6.30 28.41
C SER A 345 15.34 6.06 28.37
N ALA A 346 16.11 7.12 28.49
CA ALA A 346 17.58 7.08 28.63
C ALA A 346 18.06 8.22 29.55
N GLU A 347 19.34 8.25 29.91
CA GLU A 347 19.91 9.38 30.65
C GLU A 347 20.05 10.61 29.72
N PRO A 348 20.04 11.84 30.26
CA PRO A 348 20.35 13.05 29.50
C PRO A 348 21.63 12.91 28.66
N GLY A 349 21.57 13.27 27.38
CA GLY A 349 22.72 13.18 26.48
C GLY A 349 23.06 11.77 25.98
N GLN A 350 22.32 10.74 26.38
CA GLN A 350 22.53 9.37 25.91
C GLN A 350 21.65 9.02 24.72
N THR A 351 22.15 8.11 23.88
CA THR A 351 21.39 7.48 22.80
C THR A 351 20.35 6.51 23.36
N LEU A 352 19.18 6.43 22.72
CA LEU A 352 18.15 5.46 23.07
C LEU A 352 18.66 4.02 22.92
N PRO A 353 18.31 3.11 23.86
CA PRO A 353 18.75 1.71 23.79
C PRO A 353 18.24 0.96 22.55
N ILE A 354 17.01 1.24 22.12
CA ILE A 354 16.42 0.69 20.90
C ILE A 354 16.36 1.81 19.87
N THR A 355 16.96 1.60 18.71
CA THR A 355 16.89 2.60 17.65
C THR A 355 15.45 2.69 17.12
N PRO A 356 14.85 3.90 17.04
CA PRO A 356 13.51 4.06 16.50
C PRO A 356 13.37 3.54 15.06
N ALA A 357 12.32 2.77 14.81
CA ALA A 357 12.00 2.24 13.50
C ALA A 357 10.52 2.35 13.17
N VAL A 358 10.21 2.60 11.91
CA VAL A 358 8.84 2.72 11.38
C VAL A 358 8.66 1.80 10.18
N ALA A 359 7.42 1.48 9.87
CA ALA A 359 7.01 0.96 8.56
C ALA A 359 6.12 1.99 7.87
N LEU A 360 6.28 2.16 6.56
CA LEU A 360 5.39 2.94 5.72
C LEU A 360 4.66 2.01 4.76
N LEU A 361 3.34 1.95 4.89
CA LEU A 361 2.47 1.03 4.16
C LEU A 361 1.38 1.81 3.42
N ASP A 362 0.90 1.30 2.29
CA ASP A 362 -0.30 1.82 1.61
C ASP A 362 -1.60 1.42 2.35
N GLY A 363 -2.76 1.86 1.84
CA GLY A 363 -4.06 1.52 2.42
C GLY A 363 -4.29 0.01 2.57
N PHE A 364 -3.83 -0.78 1.59
CA PHE A 364 -3.92 -2.25 1.57
C PHE A 364 -2.81 -2.96 2.35
N ARG A 365 -2.03 -2.21 3.15
CA ARG A 365 -0.91 -2.72 3.96
C ARG A 365 0.25 -3.24 3.13
N ASN A 366 0.36 -2.89 1.85
CA ASN A 366 1.53 -3.20 1.06
C ASN A 366 2.70 -2.29 1.46
N PRO A 367 3.91 -2.84 1.57
CA PRO A 367 5.12 -2.05 1.76
C PRO A 367 5.34 -0.98 0.69
N LEU A 368 5.50 0.28 1.10
CA LEU A 368 6.01 1.32 0.21
C LEU A 368 7.54 1.23 0.16
N ILE A 369 8.10 0.40 -0.72
CA ILE A 369 9.56 0.15 -0.86
C ILE A 369 10.29 1.39 -1.40
N GLY A 370 11.44 1.76 -0.86
CA GLY A 370 12.26 2.88 -1.37
C GLY A 370 11.72 4.28 -1.06
N ALA A 371 10.92 4.44 0.00
CA ALA A 371 10.34 5.73 0.40
C ALA A 371 11.38 6.61 1.05
N PRO A 372 11.55 7.87 0.62
CA PRO A 372 12.35 8.81 1.38
C PRO A 372 11.64 9.14 2.70
N ILE A 373 12.29 8.82 3.81
CA ILE A 373 11.85 9.16 5.17
C ILE A 373 12.81 10.20 5.74
N SER A 374 12.26 11.22 6.40
CA SER A 374 13.04 12.21 7.14
C SER A 374 12.74 12.16 8.63
N TYR A 375 13.76 12.46 9.44
CA TYR A 375 13.69 12.46 10.90
C TYR A 375 14.12 13.83 11.43
N THR A 376 13.23 14.49 12.17
CA THR A 376 13.49 15.81 12.73
C THR A 376 13.15 15.82 14.21
N VAL A 377 14.12 16.18 15.06
CA VAL A 377 13.85 16.43 16.48
C VAL A 377 12.98 17.68 16.60
N THR A 378 11.79 17.56 17.18
CA THR A 378 10.82 18.66 17.34
C THR A 378 10.68 19.13 18.79
N SER A 379 11.09 18.30 19.76
CA SER A 379 11.15 18.70 21.18
C SER A 379 12.29 17.99 21.91
N GLY A 380 12.75 18.58 23.02
CA GLY A 380 13.74 17.97 23.93
C GLY A 380 15.19 18.39 23.74
N GLY A 381 15.55 18.96 22.58
CA GLY A 381 16.90 19.48 22.30
C GLY A 381 17.96 18.42 22.06
N GLY A 382 17.54 17.18 21.75
CA GLY A 382 18.41 16.08 21.36
C GLY A 382 18.89 16.15 19.91
N THR A 383 19.51 15.06 19.43
CA THR A 383 20.00 14.94 18.04
C THR A 383 19.67 13.59 17.44
N VAL A 384 19.48 13.54 16.12
CA VAL A 384 19.35 12.30 15.36
C VAL A 384 20.57 12.10 14.47
N ALA A 385 21.14 10.89 14.48
CA ALA A 385 22.17 10.51 13.52
C ALA A 385 21.48 9.96 12.26
N GLY A 386 21.78 10.53 11.10
CA GLY A 386 21.09 10.21 9.84
C GLY A 386 19.69 10.80 9.79
N GLY A 387 19.58 12.07 9.40
CA GLY A 387 18.30 12.79 9.31
C GLY A 387 17.35 12.31 8.20
N SER A 388 17.78 11.32 7.40
CA SER A 388 16.93 10.68 6.40
C SER A 388 17.35 9.22 6.16
N SER A 389 16.43 8.42 5.65
CA SER A 389 16.66 7.04 5.20
C SER A 389 15.67 6.66 4.09
N PHE A 390 15.81 5.45 3.56
CA PHE A 390 14.82 4.85 2.65
C PHE A 390 14.20 3.61 3.27
N THR A 391 12.91 3.37 2.99
CA THR A 391 12.27 2.12 3.38
C THR A 391 12.81 0.93 2.59
N ASN A 392 12.96 -0.21 3.24
CA ASN A 392 13.41 -1.47 2.62
C ASN A 392 12.25 -2.25 1.96
N ALA A 393 12.52 -3.50 1.55
CA ALA A 393 11.52 -4.39 0.92
C ALA A 393 10.29 -4.70 1.80
N PHE A 394 10.40 -4.51 3.12
CA PHE A 394 9.30 -4.65 4.07
C PHE A 394 8.64 -3.30 4.41
N GLY A 395 9.02 -2.22 3.72
CA GLY A 395 8.50 -0.87 3.97
C GLY A 395 9.08 -0.27 5.25
N SER A 396 10.10 -0.88 5.83
CA SER A 396 10.68 -0.46 7.11
C SER A 396 11.84 0.51 6.93
N ALA A 397 11.88 1.54 7.77
CA ALA A 397 12.93 2.55 7.84
C ALA A 397 13.34 2.77 9.30
N THR A 398 14.65 2.83 9.55
CA THR A 398 15.23 2.99 10.90
C THR A 398 16.08 4.25 10.92
N VAL A 399 15.90 5.10 11.93
CA VAL A 399 16.80 6.25 12.13
C VAL A 399 18.21 5.73 12.47
N GLY A 400 19.29 6.45 12.19
CA GLY A 400 20.63 5.94 12.54
C GLY A 400 20.82 5.80 14.05
N ALA A 401 20.48 6.86 14.79
CA ALA A 401 20.42 6.88 16.26
C ALA A 401 19.60 8.10 16.72
N TRP A 402 19.04 8.04 17.93
CA TRP A 402 18.44 9.21 18.60
C TRP A 402 19.07 9.42 19.97
N THR A 403 19.78 10.54 20.14
CA THR A 403 20.35 11.00 21.41
C THR A 403 19.43 12.02 22.07
N LEU A 404 19.05 11.75 23.31
CA LEU A 404 18.15 12.63 24.06
C LEU A 404 18.87 13.90 24.50
N GLY A 405 18.17 15.04 24.45
CA GLY A 405 18.61 16.27 25.09
C GLY A 405 18.42 16.22 26.61
N ASN A 406 18.70 17.33 27.28
CA ASN A 406 18.73 17.37 28.75
C ASN A 406 17.36 17.56 29.41
N SER A 407 16.27 17.70 28.64
CA SER A 407 14.93 17.88 29.20
C SER A 407 14.33 16.57 29.70
N SER A 408 13.74 16.59 30.91
CA SER A 408 12.92 15.49 31.45
C SER A 408 11.51 15.43 30.84
N ASP A 409 11.11 16.45 30.09
CA ASP A 409 9.83 16.44 29.37
C ASP A 409 9.84 15.41 28.24
N VAL A 410 8.66 15.19 27.63
CA VAL A 410 8.57 14.34 26.43
C VAL A 410 9.39 14.98 25.31
N GLN A 411 10.40 14.24 24.87
CA GLN A 411 11.18 14.55 23.68
C GLN A 411 10.57 13.83 22.49
N THR A 412 10.64 14.46 21.32
CA THR A 412 9.93 13.98 20.14
C THR A 412 10.82 14.06 18.91
N VAL A 413 10.82 12.97 18.14
CA VAL A 413 11.29 12.95 16.74
C VAL A 413 10.07 12.79 15.85
N ARG A 414 9.91 13.74 14.93
CA ARG A 414 8.94 13.67 13.84
C ARG A 414 9.54 12.84 12.70
N VAL A 415 8.77 11.87 12.23
CA VAL A 415 9.04 11.05 11.06
C VAL A 415 8.12 11.50 9.94
N ASP A 416 8.69 11.93 8.82
CA ASP A 416 7.97 12.58 7.73
C ASP A 416 8.29 11.93 6.36
N SER A 417 7.29 11.89 5.49
CA SER A 417 7.37 11.47 4.08
C SER A 417 6.32 12.27 3.32
N SER A 418 6.65 12.71 2.10
CA SER A 418 5.75 13.51 1.25
C SER A 418 4.38 12.86 1.10
N GLY A 419 3.30 13.61 1.31
CA GLY A 419 1.92 13.13 1.14
C GLY A 419 1.41 12.19 2.25
N VAL A 420 2.17 11.99 3.33
CA VAL A 420 1.80 11.08 4.44
C VAL A 420 1.64 11.88 5.73
N THR A 421 0.59 11.59 6.51
CA THR A 421 0.45 12.15 7.86
C THR A 421 1.66 11.76 8.73
N PRO A 422 2.44 12.72 9.24
CA PRO A 422 3.70 12.40 9.90
C PRO A 422 3.52 11.76 11.27
N LEU A 423 4.41 10.82 11.61
CA LEU A 423 4.38 10.08 12.87
C LEU A 423 5.32 10.73 13.88
N SER A 424 4.92 10.78 15.15
CA SER A 424 5.79 11.22 16.25
C SER A 424 6.26 10.04 17.07
N ILE A 425 7.58 9.91 17.22
CA ILE A 425 8.23 8.97 18.14
C ILE A 425 8.62 9.74 19.39
N THR A 426 8.25 9.22 20.56
CA THR A 426 8.48 9.90 21.84
C THR A 426 9.50 9.17 22.70
N ALA A 427 10.18 9.91 23.56
CA ALA A 427 11.06 9.39 24.59
C ALA A 427 11.20 10.37 25.75
N ARG A 428 11.81 9.94 26.86
CA ARG A 428 12.06 10.77 28.05
C ARG A 428 13.47 10.62 28.57
N ALA A 429 14.09 11.72 28.97
CA ALA A 429 15.31 11.65 29.76
C ALA A 429 14.98 11.38 31.23
N ILE A 430 15.59 10.37 31.84
CA ILE A 430 15.45 10.11 33.28
C ILE A 430 16.49 10.93 34.01
N ILE A 431 16.05 12.05 34.60
CA ILE A 431 16.87 12.84 35.52
C ILE A 431 16.76 12.21 36.91
N ARG A 432 17.86 11.64 37.40
CA ARG A 432 17.90 11.09 38.77
C ARG A 432 18.21 12.22 39.74
N ILE A 433 17.27 12.53 40.63
CA ILE A 433 17.51 13.41 41.77
C ILE A 433 18.09 12.55 42.90
N ILE A 434 19.32 12.84 43.33
CA ILE A 434 19.89 12.26 44.55
C ILE A 434 19.65 13.27 45.68
N THR A 435 18.74 12.93 46.60
CA THR A 435 18.55 13.72 47.83
C THR A 435 19.57 13.26 48.87
N LEU A 436 20.55 14.11 49.18
CA LEU A 436 21.49 13.86 50.28
C LEU A 436 20.87 14.33 51.60
N VAL A 437 20.53 13.41 52.49
CA VAL A 437 20.12 13.75 53.87
C VAL A 437 21.37 13.81 54.73
N VAL A 438 21.85 15.01 55.04
CA VAL A 438 22.93 15.21 56.01
C VAL A 438 22.30 15.20 57.42
N LEU A 439 22.61 14.18 58.22
CA LEU A 439 22.21 14.13 59.62
C LEU A 439 23.06 15.09 60.46
N PRO A 440 22.48 15.79 61.46
CA PRO A 440 23.11 16.93 62.15
C PRO A 440 24.27 16.58 63.10
N GLN A 441 24.88 15.40 62.98
CA GLN A 441 25.83 14.87 63.98
C GLN A 441 27.31 15.21 63.70
N HIS A 442 27.67 15.69 62.49
CA HIS A 442 29.06 15.99 62.15
C HIS A 442 29.17 17.23 61.26
N LEU A 443 30.03 18.18 61.64
CA LEU A 443 30.43 19.29 60.76
C LEU A 443 31.18 18.69 59.55
N TRP A 444 30.63 18.88 58.36
CA TRP A 444 31.35 18.66 57.09
C TRP A 444 31.50 20.01 56.40
N THR A 445 32.71 20.35 55.96
CA THR A 445 32.92 21.39 54.94
C THR A 445 32.78 20.73 53.57
N ALA A 446 31.75 21.11 52.81
CA ALA A 446 31.66 20.75 51.41
C ALA A 446 32.76 21.49 50.64
N ILE A 447 33.73 20.78 50.06
CA ILE A 447 34.59 21.33 49.02
C ILE A 447 33.74 21.32 47.75
N ALA A 448 33.19 22.47 47.39
CA ALA A 448 32.55 22.62 46.10
C ALA A 448 33.62 22.68 44.99
N PRO A 449 33.34 22.15 43.78
CA PRO A 449 34.12 22.51 42.60
C PRO A 449 34.03 24.03 42.38
N THR A 450 35.06 24.60 41.77
CA THR A 450 35.45 26.02 41.74
C THR A 450 34.39 27.06 41.33
N ASP A 451 33.19 26.67 40.91
CA ASP A 451 32.14 27.57 40.42
C ASP A 451 30.80 27.49 41.19
N ALA A 452 30.75 26.88 42.39
CA ALA A 452 29.52 26.90 43.19
C ALA A 452 29.37 28.21 43.99
N ILE A 453 28.31 28.96 43.71
CA ILE A 453 27.90 30.12 44.52
C ILE A 453 27.27 29.59 45.81
N VAL A 454 27.97 29.76 46.94
CA VAL A 454 27.46 29.43 48.28
C VAL A 454 27.01 30.73 48.98
N GLY A 455 25.71 30.88 49.22
CA GLY A 455 25.17 31.92 50.10
C GLY A 455 25.46 31.64 51.58
N PRO A 456 25.47 32.64 52.47
CA PRO A 456 25.87 32.46 53.86
C PRO A 456 24.95 31.48 54.59
N ALA A 457 25.55 30.59 55.39
CA ALA A 457 24.83 29.57 56.13
C ALA A 457 23.95 30.16 57.25
N SER A 458 22.64 30.02 57.12
CA SER A 458 21.70 29.96 58.24
C SER A 458 20.83 28.71 58.08
N GLY A 459 20.65 27.98 59.19
CA GLY A 459 20.18 26.59 59.21
C GLY A 459 18.91 26.33 58.41
N GLY A 460 19.04 25.51 57.36
CA GLY A 460 17.97 25.05 56.50
C GLY A 460 18.51 24.12 55.40
N VAL A 461 17.66 23.23 54.89
CA VAL A 461 17.98 22.28 53.80
C VAL A 461 18.62 23.03 52.63
N GLN A 462 19.88 22.72 52.30
CA GLN A 462 20.53 23.25 51.10
C GLN A 462 20.26 22.35 49.90
N ARG A 463 19.70 22.94 48.84
CA ARG A 463 19.51 22.28 47.54
C ARG A 463 20.78 22.45 46.73
N ILE A 464 21.53 21.38 46.51
CA ILE A 464 22.71 21.38 45.64
C ILE A 464 22.31 20.75 44.31
N GLU A 465 22.45 21.51 43.23
CA GLU A 465 22.17 21.06 41.87
C GLU A 465 23.51 20.64 41.23
N LEU A 466 23.73 19.33 41.06
CA LEU A 466 24.94 18.81 40.43
C LEU A 466 24.69 18.55 38.94
N ARG A 467 25.66 18.91 38.09
CA ARG A 467 25.66 18.54 36.67
C ARG A 467 26.03 17.05 36.50
N PRO A 468 25.64 16.40 35.39
CA PRO A 468 25.73 14.94 35.21
C PRO A 468 27.13 14.32 35.25
N SER A 469 28.21 15.11 35.28
CA SER A 469 29.59 14.63 35.09
C SER A 469 30.51 14.75 36.31
N GLN A 470 29.97 14.87 37.53
CA GLN A 470 30.81 14.98 38.74
C GLN A 470 30.55 13.84 39.73
N GLU A 471 31.61 13.14 40.12
CA GLU A 471 31.63 12.27 41.30
C GLU A 471 31.96 13.12 42.54
N ALA A 472 31.08 13.10 43.54
CA ALA A 472 31.38 13.68 44.85
C ALA A 472 32.18 12.66 45.68
N ILE A 473 33.48 12.90 45.88
CA ILE A 473 34.31 12.09 46.77
C ILE A 473 34.17 12.66 48.19
N LEU A 474 33.53 11.91 49.09
CA LEU A 474 33.51 12.19 50.53
C LEU A 474 34.75 11.54 51.18
N ALA A 475 35.72 12.36 51.59
CA ALA A 475 36.87 11.90 52.38
C ALA A 475 36.66 12.25 53.87
N PRO A 476 36.88 11.32 54.83
CA PRO A 476 36.89 11.65 56.25
C PRO A 476 38.08 12.56 56.59
N ILE A 477 37.88 13.56 57.45
CA ILE A 477 38.97 14.31 58.07
C ILE A 477 39.68 13.36 59.06
N PRO A 478 41.02 13.21 59.04
CA PRO A 478 41.73 12.53 60.11
C PRO A 478 41.62 13.37 61.38
N VAL A 479 41.03 12.81 62.43
CA VAL A 479 41.02 13.45 63.75
C VAL A 479 42.45 13.37 64.31
N SER A 480 43.18 14.48 64.36
CA SER A 480 44.36 14.57 65.22
C SER A 480 43.87 14.63 66.67
N ALA A 481 44.22 13.62 67.47
CA ALA A 481 44.07 13.66 68.92
C ALA A 481 44.91 14.82 69.49
N GLN A 482 44.41 15.36 70.62
CA GLN A 482 44.90 16.56 71.34
C GLN A 482 46.40 16.78 71.39
#